data_AF-M1ZYV4-F1
#
_entry.id   AF-M1ZYV4-F1
#
_cell.length_a   1.000
_cell.length_b   1.000
_cell.length_c   1.000
_cell.angle_alpha   90.00
_cell.angle_beta   90.00
_cell.angle_gamma   90.00
#
_symmetry.space_group_name_H-M   'P 1'
#
loop_
_entity.id
_entity.type
_entity.pdbx_description
1 polymer ?
#
loop_
_entity_poly.entity_id
_entity_poly.type
_entity_poly.pdbx_seq_one_letter_code
_entity_poly.pdbx_strand_id
1 'polypeptide(L)'
;HEYQLPDKIKAKINNEDKEVGVVWNNNNVDTSKVGTIKYEGKIEQYDRDAELNLEIIEIKKEKETKEENNTGKVKNTQEENKNEKEKTGKSGKKIGFINEIYEQNDKRYLKCDEVEFFLNDGTNESALKAEAIKDGKEKEWNARRISHQFYIRNKDENLETYEISPNVDIYVCKYRINPNATNTVDLTKIGYEKFKTLDNIYGSADNLYLHYIYVENNVIVRIEEQFIP
;
A
#
# COMPACT_ATOMS: atom_id res chain seq x y z
N HIS A 1 -16.95 13.12 22.19
CA HIS A 1 -16.44 12.26 23.28
C HIS A 1 -14.92 12.26 23.17
N GLU A 2 -14.22 12.35 24.31
CA GLU A 2 -12.76 12.28 24.33
C GLU A 2 -12.34 10.81 24.15
N TYR A 3 -11.30 10.58 23.35
CA TYR A 3 -10.74 9.23 23.18
C TYR A 3 -10.12 8.74 24.48
N GLN A 4 -10.29 7.45 24.78
CA GLN A 4 -9.69 6.79 25.95
C GLN A 4 -8.81 5.63 25.49
N LEU A 5 -7.68 5.44 26.16
CA LEU A 5 -6.80 4.29 25.89
C LEU A 5 -7.53 2.98 26.24
N PRO A 6 -7.22 1.87 25.53
CA PRO A 6 -7.86 0.59 25.80
C PRO A 6 -7.36 -0.02 27.12
N ASP A 7 -8.26 -0.54 27.94
CA ASP A 7 -7.89 -1.21 29.21
C ASP A 7 -7.40 -2.66 29.01
N LYS A 8 -7.59 -3.21 27.80
CA LYS A 8 -7.20 -4.57 27.41
C LYS A 8 -6.59 -4.60 26.02
N ILE A 9 -5.59 -5.45 25.83
CA ILE A 9 -4.96 -5.70 24.53
C ILE A 9 -4.91 -7.20 24.23
N LYS A 10 -4.80 -7.57 22.95
CA LYS A 10 -4.58 -8.97 22.54
C LYS A 10 -3.08 -9.26 22.54
N ALA A 11 -2.68 -10.30 23.25
CA ALA A 11 -1.30 -10.78 23.31
C ALA A 11 -1.24 -12.28 23.00
N LYS A 12 -0.18 -12.72 22.33
CA LYS A 12 0.06 -14.14 22.05
C LYS A 12 0.83 -14.76 23.22
N ILE A 13 0.18 -15.65 23.96
CA ILE A 13 0.72 -16.32 25.14
C ILE A 13 0.65 -17.81 24.90
N ASN A 14 1.80 -18.49 24.91
CA ASN A 14 1.89 -19.93 24.58
C ASN A 14 1.23 -20.28 23.25
N ASN A 15 1.45 -19.46 22.21
CA ASN A 15 0.88 -19.57 20.86
C ASN A 15 -0.65 -19.39 20.76
N GLU A 16 -1.34 -18.98 21.82
CA GLU A 16 -2.76 -18.62 21.81
C GLU A 16 -2.95 -17.11 21.96
N ASP A 17 -3.90 -16.53 21.22
CA ASP A 17 -4.27 -15.13 21.41
C ASP A 17 -5.16 -14.98 22.66
N LYS A 18 -4.75 -14.12 23.59
CA LYS A 18 -5.46 -13.84 24.85
C LYS A 18 -5.63 -12.35 25.05
N GLU A 19 -6.75 -11.94 25.61
CA GLU A 19 -6.93 -10.58 26.09
C GLU A 19 -6.30 -10.41 27.47
N VAL A 20 -5.46 -9.39 27.59
CA VAL A 20 -4.71 -9.09 28.81
C VAL A 20 -4.96 -7.64 29.21
N GLY A 21 -5.12 -7.40 30.51
CA GLY A 21 -5.25 -6.05 31.04
C GLY A 21 -3.94 -5.28 30.89
N VAL A 22 -4.03 -4.00 30.55
CA VAL A 22 -2.90 -3.07 30.48
C VAL A 22 -3.18 -1.86 31.35
N VAL A 23 -2.17 -1.45 32.11
CA VAL A 23 -2.19 -0.21 32.90
C VAL A 23 -1.23 0.77 32.23
N TRP A 24 -1.75 1.87 31.72
CA TRP A 24 -0.92 2.88 31.04
C TRP A 24 -0.27 3.83 32.05
N ASN A 25 0.96 4.26 31.75
CA ASN A 25 1.71 5.19 32.59
C ASN A 25 1.11 6.61 32.56
N ASN A 26 0.41 6.96 31.47
CA ASN A 26 -0.31 8.22 31.32
C ASN A 26 -1.64 7.98 30.59
N ASN A 27 -2.76 8.28 31.26
CA ASN A 27 -4.11 8.09 30.71
C ASN A 27 -4.70 9.37 30.11
N ASN A 28 -3.99 10.50 30.18
CA ASN A 28 -4.46 11.75 29.61
C ASN A 28 -4.16 11.76 28.10
N VAL A 29 -5.21 11.64 27.30
CA VAL A 29 -5.13 11.69 25.84
C VAL A 29 -5.50 13.08 25.34
N ASP A 30 -4.50 13.84 24.90
CA ASP A 30 -4.70 15.12 24.22
C ASP A 30 -4.83 14.89 22.71
N THR A 31 -6.06 14.91 22.20
CA THR A 31 -6.34 14.80 20.77
C THR A 31 -6.35 16.16 20.05
N SER A 32 -5.95 17.26 20.71
CA SER A 32 -5.95 18.61 20.11
C SER A 32 -4.80 18.84 19.13
N LYS A 33 -3.75 18.02 19.20
CA LYS A 33 -2.56 18.11 18.35
C LYS A 33 -2.47 16.91 17.43
N VAL A 34 -2.35 17.20 16.15
CA VAL A 34 -2.15 16.22 15.09
C VAL A 34 -0.75 15.62 15.22
N GLY A 35 -0.63 14.32 15.02
CA GLY A 35 0.63 13.58 15.11
C GLY A 35 0.47 12.21 15.75
N THR A 36 1.57 11.47 15.83
CA THR A 36 1.61 10.17 16.50
C THR A 36 2.12 10.35 17.92
N ILE A 37 1.34 9.92 18.90
CA ILE A 37 1.69 9.94 20.32
C ILE A 37 1.90 8.50 20.78
N LYS A 38 3.07 8.24 21.35
CA LYS A 38 3.39 6.95 21.95
C LYS A 38 2.95 6.94 23.42
N TYR A 39 2.19 5.91 23.79
CA TYR A 39 1.80 5.59 25.16
C TYR A 39 2.50 4.30 25.59
N GLU A 40 3.09 4.35 26.78
CA GLU A 40 3.73 3.19 27.41
C GLU A 40 2.88 2.74 28.59
N GLY A 41 2.79 1.43 28.78
CA GLY A 41 2.03 0.82 29.85
C GLY A 41 2.63 -0.52 30.25
N LYS A 42 2.00 -1.17 31.21
CA LYS A 42 2.46 -2.44 31.77
C LYS A 42 1.34 -3.46 31.83
N ILE A 43 1.67 -4.69 31.48
CA ILE A 43 0.82 -5.87 31.66
C ILE A 43 1.26 -6.53 32.96
N GLU A 44 0.69 -6.07 34.09
CA GLU A 44 1.15 -6.43 35.44
C GLU A 44 1.26 -7.94 35.66
N GLN A 45 0.26 -8.70 35.19
CA GLN A 45 0.19 -10.16 35.35
C GLN A 45 1.34 -10.93 34.68
N TYR A 46 2.06 -10.32 33.73
CA TYR A 46 3.18 -10.96 33.02
C TYR A 46 4.51 -10.22 33.19
N ASP A 47 4.54 -9.12 33.94
CA ASP A 47 5.70 -8.24 34.08
C ASP A 47 6.31 -7.92 32.70
N ARG A 48 5.47 -7.37 31.81
CA ARG A 48 5.83 -6.98 30.44
C ARG A 48 5.36 -5.57 30.15
N ASP A 49 6.12 -4.87 29.34
CA ASP A 49 5.78 -3.53 28.87
C ASP A 49 4.86 -3.62 27.64
N ALA A 50 3.97 -2.65 27.51
CA ALA A 50 3.05 -2.46 26.39
C ALA A 50 3.28 -1.09 25.78
N GLU A 51 3.20 -1.01 24.45
CA GLU A 51 3.34 0.23 23.70
C GLU A 51 2.12 0.41 22.77
N LEU A 52 1.51 1.59 22.80
CA LEU A 52 0.47 2.00 21.86
C LEU A 52 0.91 3.28 21.15
N ASN A 53 0.92 3.26 19.82
CA ASN A 53 1.11 4.44 19.00
C ASN A 53 -0.27 4.96 18.55
N LEU A 54 -0.72 6.07 19.13
CA LEU A 54 -1.98 6.73 18.78
C LEU A 54 -1.73 7.78 17.69
N GLU A 55 -2.32 7.61 16.52
CA GLU A 55 -2.25 8.61 15.44
C GLU A 55 -3.48 9.54 15.49
N ILE A 56 -3.24 10.82 15.73
CA ILE A 56 -4.24 11.89 15.70
C ILE A 56 -4.12 12.59 14.35
N ILE A 57 -5.15 12.50 13.51
CA ILE A 57 -5.17 13.12 12.19
C ILE A 57 -6.01 14.40 12.20
N GLU A 58 -5.59 15.40 11.41
CA GLU A 58 -6.36 16.62 11.24
C GLU A 58 -7.63 16.33 10.42
N ILE A 59 -8.79 16.57 11.02
CA ILE A 59 -10.03 16.63 10.24
C ILE A 59 -10.01 17.98 9.53
N LYS A 60 -9.60 17.99 8.26
CA LYS A 60 -9.84 19.15 7.39
C LYS A 60 -11.35 19.35 7.30
N LYS A 61 -11.88 20.30 8.07
CA LYS A 61 -13.19 20.90 7.76
C LYS A 61 -13.05 21.52 6.39
N GLU A 62 -13.65 20.89 5.38
CA GLU A 62 -13.73 21.49 4.05
C GLU A 62 -14.41 22.85 4.16
N LYS A 63 -13.66 23.89 3.77
CA LYS A 63 -14.22 25.21 3.51
C LYS A 63 -15.11 25.07 2.28
N GLU A 64 -16.40 25.37 2.46
CA GLU A 64 -17.34 25.58 1.36
C GLU A 64 -16.82 26.72 0.46
N THR A 65 -16.24 26.38 -0.69
CA THR A 65 -16.09 27.32 -1.80
C THR A 65 -17.43 27.42 -2.52
N LYS A 66 -18.09 28.58 -2.37
CA LYS A 66 -19.17 29.00 -3.24
C LYS A 66 -18.54 29.57 -4.51
N GLU A 67 -18.72 28.90 -5.65
CA GLU A 67 -18.74 29.62 -6.93
C GLU A 67 -20.12 30.24 -7.10
N GLU A 68 -20.13 31.57 -7.10
CA GLU A 68 -21.26 32.39 -7.53
C GLU A 68 -21.47 32.17 -9.04
N ASN A 69 -22.70 31.83 -9.44
CA ASN A 69 -23.35 32.55 -10.53
C ASN A 69 -24.85 32.71 -10.23
N ASN A 70 -25.04 33.71 -9.37
CA ASN A 70 -26.15 34.66 -9.21
C ASN A 70 -27.52 34.20 -8.67
N THR A 71 -27.61 34.42 -7.36
CA THR A 71 -28.78 34.78 -6.54
C THR A 71 -29.54 33.62 -5.88
N GLY A 72 -28.99 33.16 -4.75
CA GLY A 72 -29.77 32.89 -3.53
C GLY A 72 -30.42 31.51 -3.34
N LYS A 73 -29.78 30.73 -2.43
CA LYS A 73 -30.38 29.85 -1.41
C LYS A 73 -30.59 28.36 -1.76
N VAL A 74 -29.87 27.54 -0.97
CA VAL A 74 -29.70 26.08 -0.97
C VAL A 74 -30.90 25.31 -0.40
N LYS A 75 -31.16 24.09 -0.92
CA LYS A 75 -31.74 22.95 -0.19
C LYS A 75 -31.10 21.63 -0.66
N ASN A 76 -30.62 20.85 0.32
CA ASN A 76 -30.07 19.48 0.22
C ASN A 76 -31.14 18.43 -0.09
N THR A 77 -30.73 17.29 -0.66
CA THR A 77 -31.06 15.88 -0.28
C THR A 77 -30.02 14.99 -1.00
N GLN A 78 -29.01 14.41 -0.34
CA GLN A 78 -28.95 13.12 0.39
C GLN A 78 -29.20 11.84 -0.45
N GLU A 79 -28.20 10.95 -0.51
CA GLU A 79 -28.26 9.47 -0.40
C GLU A 79 -26.82 8.94 -0.51
N GLU A 80 -26.11 8.69 0.60
CA GLU A 80 -26.11 7.52 1.50
C GLU A 80 -24.95 6.54 1.21
N ASN A 81 -23.88 6.70 1.99
CA ASN A 81 -22.82 5.73 2.20
C ASN A 81 -23.27 4.69 3.23
N LYS A 82 -23.08 3.41 2.90
CA LYS A 82 -23.27 2.30 3.84
C LYS A 82 -21.95 1.54 4.02
N ASN A 83 -21.67 1.25 5.29
CA ASN A 83 -20.70 0.30 5.85
C ASN A 83 -19.34 0.88 6.30
N GLU A 84 -19.37 1.40 7.52
CA GLU A 84 -18.29 1.23 8.50
C GLU A 84 -17.92 -0.26 8.60
N LYS A 85 -16.67 -0.57 8.27
CA LYS A 85 -16.00 -1.82 8.63
C LYS A 85 -14.64 -1.41 9.18
N GLU A 86 -14.38 -1.78 10.43
CA GLU A 86 -13.13 -1.58 11.15
C GLU A 86 -11.93 -1.77 10.20
N LYS A 87 -11.21 -0.69 9.87
CA LYS A 87 -9.99 -0.77 9.05
C LYS A 87 -8.84 -1.19 9.95
N THR A 88 -8.71 -2.49 10.23
CA THR A 88 -7.38 -3.08 10.38
C THR A 88 -6.60 -2.70 9.12
N GLY A 89 -5.49 -1.95 9.25
CA GLY A 89 -4.72 -1.47 8.10
C GLY A 89 -4.35 -2.63 7.16
N LYS A 90 -4.43 -2.42 5.84
CA LYS A 90 -4.01 -3.41 4.86
C LYS A 90 -2.52 -3.69 5.09
N SER A 91 -2.18 -4.96 5.33
CA SER A 91 -0.80 -5.43 5.42
C SER A 91 -0.61 -6.62 4.48
N GLY A 92 0.54 -6.71 3.83
CA GLY A 92 0.86 -7.82 2.93
C GLY A 92 1.68 -7.41 1.71
N LYS A 93 1.92 -8.40 0.84
CA LYS A 93 2.65 -8.25 -0.42
C LYS A 93 1.66 -8.03 -1.57
N LYS A 94 1.82 -6.92 -2.27
CA LYS A 94 1.06 -6.53 -3.47
C LYS A 94 1.97 -6.50 -4.69
N ILE A 95 1.40 -6.53 -5.88
CA ILE A 95 2.15 -6.34 -7.12
C ILE A 95 1.35 -5.44 -8.06
N GLY A 96 2.03 -4.54 -8.77
CA GLY A 96 1.34 -3.61 -9.65
C GLY A 96 2.25 -2.66 -10.40
N PHE A 97 1.62 -1.86 -11.23
CA PHE A 97 2.27 -0.80 -11.97
C PHE A 97 2.19 0.51 -11.18
N ILE A 98 3.33 1.18 -11.09
CA ILE A 98 3.40 2.49 -10.45
C ILE A 98 2.93 3.51 -11.48
N ASN A 99 1.86 4.23 -11.17
CA ASN A 99 1.34 5.28 -12.05
C ASN A 99 1.82 6.66 -11.65
N GLU A 100 2.02 6.90 -10.36
CA GLU A 100 2.43 8.20 -9.86
C GLU A 100 3.18 8.06 -8.53
N ILE A 101 4.23 8.86 -8.34
CA ILE A 101 4.88 9.08 -7.04
C ILE A 101 4.85 10.57 -6.78
N TYR A 102 4.34 10.99 -5.63
CA TYR A 102 4.19 12.40 -5.31
C TYR A 102 4.41 12.66 -3.81
N GLU A 103 4.67 13.92 -3.50
CA GLU A 103 4.89 14.40 -2.13
C GLU A 103 3.83 15.44 -1.78
N GLN A 104 3.24 15.30 -0.59
CA GLN A 104 2.21 16.22 -0.11
C GLN A 104 2.25 16.28 1.42
N ASN A 105 2.35 17.49 1.97
CA ASN A 105 2.44 17.73 3.42
C ASN A 105 3.58 16.93 4.08
N ASP A 106 4.78 16.97 3.51
CA ASP A 106 5.98 16.24 3.97
C ASP A 106 5.86 14.71 3.99
N LYS A 107 4.77 14.16 3.45
CA LYS A 107 4.56 12.73 3.24
C LYS A 107 4.76 12.37 1.77
N ARG A 108 5.15 11.12 1.54
CA ARG A 108 5.38 10.54 0.21
C ARG A 108 4.24 9.58 -0.11
N TYR A 109 3.80 9.56 -1.36
CA TYR A 109 2.70 8.71 -1.81
C TYR A 109 3.02 8.06 -3.14
N LEU A 110 2.38 6.91 -3.35
CA LEU A 110 2.44 6.15 -4.58
C LEU A 110 1.03 5.75 -5.00
N LYS A 111 0.68 5.97 -6.27
CA LYS A 111 -0.52 5.39 -6.89
C LYS A 111 -0.13 4.13 -7.66
N CYS A 112 -0.78 3.03 -7.33
CA CYS A 112 -0.53 1.73 -7.92
C CYS A 112 -1.79 1.22 -8.62
N ASP A 113 -1.63 0.77 -9.85
CA ASP A 113 -2.57 -0.12 -10.54
C ASP A 113 -2.22 -1.56 -10.13
N GLU A 114 -2.99 -2.14 -9.22
CA GLU A 114 -2.74 -3.49 -8.70
C GLU A 114 -3.14 -4.56 -9.72
N VAL A 115 -2.24 -5.51 -9.98
CA VAL A 115 -2.48 -6.58 -10.95
C VAL A 115 -2.20 -7.94 -10.33
N GLU A 116 -2.64 -9.00 -11.00
CA GLU A 116 -2.19 -10.36 -10.73
C GLU A 116 -1.05 -10.72 -11.69
N PHE A 117 0.02 -11.32 -11.18
CA PHE A 117 1.18 -11.73 -11.97
C PHE A 117 1.43 -13.22 -11.88
N PHE A 118 1.50 -13.87 -13.02
CA PHE A 118 1.71 -15.30 -13.17
C PHE A 118 2.99 -15.51 -13.96
N LEU A 119 4.04 -16.04 -13.31
CA LEU A 119 5.31 -16.37 -13.95
C LEU A 119 5.34 -17.87 -14.30
N ASN A 120 5.79 -18.19 -15.51
CA ASN A 120 6.06 -19.57 -15.91
C ASN A 120 7.48 -19.95 -15.46
N ASP A 121 7.56 -20.82 -14.46
CA ASP A 121 8.82 -21.38 -13.94
C ASP A 121 9.37 -22.56 -14.78
N GLY A 122 8.82 -22.78 -15.98
CA GLY A 122 9.16 -23.89 -16.86
C GLY A 122 8.25 -25.11 -16.70
N THR A 123 7.29 -25.08 -15.78
CA THR A 123 6.32 -26.19 -15.57
C THR A 123 4.86 -25.76 -15.74
N ASN A 124 4.59 -24.47 -15.88
CA ASN A 124 3.28 -23.89 -15.60
C ASN A 124 2.65 -23.09 -16.75
N GLU A 125 3.09 -23.30 -18.00
CA GLU A 125 2.49 -22.66 -19.19
C GLU A 125 0.96 -22.88 -19.27
N SER A 126 0.48 -24.06 -18.86
CA SER A 126 -0.95 -24.37 -18.82
C SER A 126 -1.72 -23.50 -17.83
N ALA A 127 -1.10 -23.10 -16.71
CA ALA A 127 -1.72 -22.21 -15.73
C ALA A 127 -1.83 -20.77 -16.28
N LEU A 128 -0.77 -20.27 -16.94
CA LEU A 128 -0.80 -18.96 -17.60
C LEU A 128 -1.89 -18.92 -18.69
N LYS A 129 -1.97 -19.96 -19.52
CA LYS A 129 -3.01 -20.09 -20.54
C LYS A 129 -4.40 -20.07 -19.91
N ALA A 130 -4.60 -20.78 -18.80
CA ALA A 130 -5.88 -20.79 -18.11
C ALA A 130 -6.30 -19.39 -17.63
N GLU A 131 -5.37 -18.59 -17.09
CA GLU A 131 -5.65 -17.21 -16.71
C GLU A 131 -5.94 -16.31 -17.92
N ALA A 132 -5.16 -16.44 -19.01
CA ALA A 132 -5.41 -15.70 -20.25
C ALA A 132 -6.78 -16.01 -20.86
N ILE A 133 -7.22 -17.27 -20.83
CA ILE A 133 -8.55 -17.67 -21.31
C ILE A 133 -9.65 -17.05 -20.45
N LYS A 134 -9.45 -16.93 -19.12
CA LYS A 134 -10.43 -16.27 -18.24
C LYS A 134 -10.63 -14.79 -18.59
N ASP A 135 -9.67 -14.16 -19.27
CA ASP A 135 -9.77 -12.79 -19.78
C ASP A 135 -10.16 -12.73 -21.28
N GLY A 136 -10.56 -13.85 -21.86
CA GLY A 136 -10.97 -13.94 -23.27
C GLY A 136 -9.82 -13.87 -24.27
N LYS A 137 -8.57 -14.02 -23.83
CA LYS A 137 -7.35 -13.87 -24.65
C LYS A 137 -6.87 -15.16 -25.33
N GLU A 138 -7.77 -16.12 -25.53
CA GLU A 138 -7.42 -17.41 -26.13
C GLU A 138 -6.86 -17.26 -27.56
N LYS A 139 -7.42 -16.35 -28.36
CA LYS A 139 -6.96 -16.12 -29.73
C LYS A 139 -5.56 -15.52 -29.75
N GLU A 140 -5.30 -14.53 -28.89
CA GLU A 140 -4.00 -13.88 -28.73
C GLU A 140 -2.95 -14.85 -28.19
N TRP A 141 -3.33 -15.72 -27.25
CA TRP A 141 -2.50 -16.81 -26.76
C TRP A 141 -2.06 -17.71 -27.91
N ASN A 142 -3.02 -18.29 -28.64
CA ASN A 142 -2.75 -19.22 -29.73
C ASN A 142 -2.00 -18.56 -30.89
N ALA A 143 -2.20 -17.26 -31.11
CA ALA A 143 -1.47 -16.46 -32.10
C ALA A 143 -0.07 -16.01 -31.62
N ARG A 144 0.37 -16.41 -30.42
CA ARG A 144 1.64 -15.99 -29.80
C ARG A 144 1.83 -14.47 -29.72
N ARG A 145 0.72 -13.74 -29.51
CA ARG A 145 0.74 -12.28 -29.34
C ARG A 145 0.91 -11.85 -27.88
N ILE A 146 0.90 -12.80 -26.96
CA ILE A 146 1.17 -12.60 -25.53
C ILE A 146 2.27 -13.56 -25.07
N SER A 147 3.03 -13.14 -24.06
CA SER A 147 4.16 -13.91 -23.54
C SER A 147 3.69 -15.27 -23.00
N HIS A 148 4.49 -16.30 -23.25
CA HIS A 148 4.30 -17.63 -22.66
C HIS A 148 5.20 -17.83 -21.43
N GLN A 149 6.04 -16.83 -21.11
CA GLN A 149 6.91 -16.82 -19.93
C GLN A 149 6.23 -16.17 -18.72
N PHE A 150 5.27 -15.28 -18.94
CA PHE A 150 4.47 -14.68 -17.88
C PHE A 150 3.10 -14.24 -18.41
N TYR A 151 2.15 -14.06 -17.50
CA TYR A 151 0.87 -13.43 -17.77
C TYR A 151 0.55 -12.41 -16.69
N ILE A 152 0.12 -11.22 -17.09
CA ILE A 152 -0.33 -10.17 -16.19
C ILE A 152 -1.82 -10.01 -16.42
N ARG A 153 -2.58 -10.10 -15.34
CA ARG A 153 -4.03 -9.95 -15.35
C ARG A 153 -4.38 -8.68 -14.61
N ASN A 154 -4.90 -7.71 -15.36
CA ASN A 154 -5.49 -6.51 -14.81
C ASN A 154 -7.02 -6.59 -14.98
N LYS A 155 -7.74 -6.73 -13.87
CA LYS A 155 -9.21 -6.81 -13.84
C LYS A 155 -9.87 -5.46 -13.61
N ASP A 156 -9.11 -4.52 -13.05
CA ASP A 156 -9.61 -3.25 -12.54
C ASP A 156 -8.48 -2.22 -12.60
N GLU A 157 -8.66 -1.20 -13.44
CA GLU A 157 -7.68 -0.12 -13.63
C GLU A 157 -7.74 0.95 -12.51
N ASN A 158 -8.43 0.64 -11.41
CA ASN A 158 -8.49 1.49 -10.23
C ASN A 158 -7.12 1.66 -9.58
N LEU A 159 -6.79 2.92 -9.26
CA LEU A 159 -5.53 3.26 -8.62
C LEU A 159 -5.66 3.27 -7.11
N GLU A 160 -4.95 2.34 -6.46
CA GLU A 160 -4.79 2.34 -5.02
C GLU A 160 -3.69 3.32 -4.62
N THR A 161 -3.99 4.16 -3.64
CA THR A 161 -3.03 5.15 -3.12
C THR A 161 -2.46 4.66 -1.80
N TYR A 162 -1.13 4.67 -1.72
CA TYR A 162 -0.38 4.25 -0.57
C TYR A 162 0.54 5.37 -0.07
N GLU A 163 0.64 5.52 1.25
CA GLU A 163 1.71 6.31 1.85
C GLU A 163 3.02 5.51 1.78
N ILE A 164 4.13 6.17 1.51
CA ILE A 164 5.47 5.57 1.48
C ILE A 164 6.20 5.95 2.77
N SER A 165 6.70 4.95 3.49
CA SER A 165 7.51 5.17 4.69
C SER A 165 8.73 6.06 4.37
N PRO A 166 9.10 7.00 5.26
CA PRO A 166 10.35 7.74 5.16
C PRO A 166 11.58 6.82 5.06
N ASN A 167 11.50 5.64 5.69
CA ASN A 167 12.55 4.62 5.77
C ASN A 167 12.34 3.45 4.79
N VAL A 168 11.58 3.66 3.72
CA VAL A 168 11.28 2.62 2.73
C VAL A 168 12.57 2.00 2.15
N ASP A 169 12.57 0.67 2.07
CA ASP A 169 13.61 -0.06 1.35
C ASP A 169 13.21 -0.21 -0.13
N ILE A 170 14.03 0.31 -1.04
CA ILE A 170 13.74 0.28 -2.48
C ILE A 170 14.82 -0.51 -3.21
N TYR A 171 14.38 -1.52 -3.96
CA TYR A 171 15.24 -2.37 -4.77
C TYR A 171 14.78 -2.39 -6.22
N VAL A 172 15.71 -2.16 -7.14
CA VAL A 172 15.47 -2.19 -8.60
C VAL A 172 16.43 -3.16 -9.27
N CYS A 173 16.13 -3.62 -10.48
CA CYS A 173 17.06 -4.48 -11.21
C CYS A 173 18.36 -3.71 -11.53
N LYS A 174 19.51 -4.36 -11.36
CA LYS A 174 20.84 -3.76 -11.54
C LYS A 174 21.02 -3.11 -12.91
N TYR A 175 20.43 -3.67 -13.97
CA TYR A 175 20.57 -3.10 -15.31
C TYR A 175 20.02 -1.68 -15.45
N ARG A 176 19.02 -1.30 -14.63
CA ARG A 176 18.49 0.07 -14.62
C ARG A 176 19.51 1.08 -14.09
N ILE A 177 20.47 0.61 -13.29
CA ILE A 177 21.52 1.44 -12.70
C ILE A 177 22.79 1.38 -13.53
N ASN A 178 23.14 0.19 -14.01
CA ASN A 178 24.28 -0.06 -14.86
C ASN A 178 23.88 -1.02 -15.99
N PRO A 179 23.55 -0.50 -17.18
CA PRO A 179 23.14 -1.33 -18.33
C PRO A 179 24.18 -2.37 -18.75
N ASN A 180 25.45 -2.16 -18.39
CA ASN A 180 26.57 -3.06 -18.73
C ASN A 180 26.85 -4.11 -17.64
N ALA A 181 26.01 -4.21 -16.60
CA ALA A 181 26.18 -5.21 -15.54
C ALA A 181 25.93 -6.64 -16.08
N THR A 182 26.75 -7.61 -15.67
CA THR A 182 26.62 -9.01 -16.09
C THR A 182 25.46 -9.76 -15.41
N ASN A 183 25.03 -9.28 -14.24
CA ASN A 183 23.88 -9.82 -13.49
C ASN A 183 22.74 -8.81 -13.51
N THR A 184 22.21 -8.54 -14.70
CA THR A 184 21.22 -7.50 -14.97
C THR A 184 19.97 -7.61 -14.09
N VAL A 185 19.54 -8.85 -13.81
CA VAL A 185 18.31 -9.17 -13.04
C VAL A 185 18.47 -9.08 -11.52
N ASP A 186 19.70 -9.03 -11.00
CA ASP A 186 19.91 -8.94 -9.56
C ASP A 186 19.32 -7.62 -9.04
N LEU A 187 18.73 -7.66 -7.85
CA LEU A 187 18.25 -6.46 -7.20
C LEU A 187 19.40 -5.64 -6.57
N THR A 188 19.31 -4.32 -6.70
CA THR A 188 20.19 -3.37 -6.03
C THR A 188 19.38 -2.34 -5.26
N LYS A 189 19.83 -2.03 -4.05
CA LYS A 189 19.19 -1.03 -3.20
C LYS A 189 19.46 0.37 -3.76
N ILE A 190 18.43 1.21 -3.80
CA ILE A 190 18.54 2.62 -4.18
C ILE A 190 17.77 3.51 -3.19
N GLY A 191 18.04 4.81 -3.20
CA GLY A 191 17.30 5.79 -2.41
C GLY A 191 16.04 6.28 -3.12
N TYR A 192 15.07 6.77 -2.34
CA TYR A 192 13.79 7.31 -2.82
C TYR A 192 13.96 8.43 -3.87
N GLU A 193 14.87 9.37 -3.65
CA GLU A 193 15.13 10.47 -4.59
C GLU A 193 15.56 9.97 -5.97
N LYS A 194 16.35 8.88 -6.02
CA LYS A 194 16.76 8.27 -7.28
C LYS A 194 15.62 7.45 -7.91
N PHE A 195 14.80 6.81 -7.07
CA PHE A 195 13.67 6.01 -7.53
C PHE A 195 12.61 6.86 -8.23
N LYS A 196 12.20 7.99 -7.64
CA LYS A 196 11.14 8.85 -8.20
C LYS A 196 11.50 9.50 -9.55
N THR A 197 12.79 9.58 -9.88
CA THR A 197 13.28 10.14 -11.15
C THR A 197 13.77 9.07 -12.12
N LEU A 198 13.57 7.79 -11.83
CA LEU A 198 14.11 6.71 -12.64
C LEU A 198 13.30 6.56 -13.93
N ASP A 199 13.97 6.42 -15.07
CA ASP A 199 13.29 6.32 -16.36
C ASP A 199 12.32 5.13 -16.40
N ASN A 200 11.17 5.35 -17.05
CA ASN A 200 10.12 4.35 -17.25
C ASN A 200 9.59 3.73 -15.96
N ILE A 201 9.67 4.44 -14.82
CA ILE A 201 9.02 3.99 -13.57
C ILE A 201 7.49 4.12 -13.62
N TYR A 202 6.96 5.02 -14.46
CA TYR A 202 5.53 5.28 -14.62
C TYR A 202 4.98 4.59 -15.86
N GLY A 203 3.88 3.86 -15.76
CA GLY A 203 3.18 3.40 -16.96
C GLY A 203 2.09 2.37 -16.72
N SER A 204 1.25 2.16 -17.75
CA SER A 204 0.11 1.23 -17.73
C SER A 204 0.07 0.20 -18.88
N ALA A 205 1.01 0.20 -19.84
CA ALA A 205 1.00 -0.84 -20.90
C ALA A 205 2.32 -1.05 -21.67
N ASP A 206 3.09 0.00 -21.99
CA ASP A 206 4.09 -0.09 -23.08
C ASP A 206 5.57 0.07 -22.66
N ASN A 207 5.86 0.35 -21.39
CA ASN A 207 7.23 0.51 -20.87
C ASN A 207 7.31 0.11 -19.39
N LEU A 208 6.76 -1.07 -19.10
CA LEU A 208 6.27 -1.43 -17.79
C LEU A 208 7.29 -2.15 -16.92
N TYR A 209 7.71 -1.48 -15.86
CA TYR A 209 8.36 -2.12 -14.74
C TYR A 209 7.30 -2.47 -13.69
N LEU A 210 7.22 -3.76 -13.39
CA LEU A 210 6.30 -4.28 -12.39
C LEU A 210 6.99 -4.27 -11.03
N HIS A 211 6.26 -3.94 -9.97
CA HIS A 211 6.85 -3.81 -8.64
C HIS A 211 6.03 -4.58 -7.62
N TYR A 212 6.71 -5.36 -6.77
CA TYR A 212 6.16 -5.79 -5.51
C TYR A 212 6.19 -4.64 -4.50
N ILE A 213 5.06 -4.45 -3.84
CA ILE A 213 4.87 -3.42 -2.83
C ILE A 213 4.52 -4.12 -1.53
N TYR A 214 5.36 -3.94 -0.51
CA TYR A 214 5.16 -4.50 0.82
C TYR A 214 4.56 -3.43 1.70
N VAL A 215 3.34 -3.70 2.15
CA VAL A 215 2.53 -2.76 2.92
C VAL A 215 2.42 -3.27 4.35
N GLU A 216 2.62 -2.37 5.31
CA GLU A 216 2.36 -2.58 6.73
C GLU A 216 1.46 -1.46 7.21
N ASN A 217 0.26 -1.78 7.70
CA ASN A 217 -0.71 -0.81 8.19
C ASN A 217 -1.03 0.31 7.18
N ASN A 218 -1.23 -0.04 5.89
CA ASN A 218 -1.42 0.86 4.75
C ASN A 218 -0.19 1.71 4.35
N VAL A 219 0.97 1.52 4.96
CA VAL A 219 2.21 2.23 4.62
C VAL A 219 3.17 1.29 3.90
N ILE A 220 3.74 1.74 2.79
CA ILE A 220 4.76 0.99 2.05
C ILE A 220 6.06 1.04 2.82
N VAL A 221 6.55 -0.13 3.20
CA VAL A 221 7.84 -0.30 3.89
C VAL A 221 8.93 -0.81 2.96
N ARG A 222 8.57 -1.48 1.86
CA ARG A 222 9.51 -1.96 0.86
C ARG A 222 8.91 -1.99 -0.54
N ILE A 223 9.73 -1.69 -1.53
CA ILE A 223 9.42 -1.79 -2.96
C ILE A 223 10.51 -2.63 -3.63
N GLU A 224 10.12 -3.64 -4.40
CA GLU A 224 11.03 -4.46 -5.20
C GLU A 224 10.55 -4.55 -6.63
N GLU A 225 11.41 -4.23 -7.57
CA GLU A 225 11.14 -4.48 -8.99
C GLU A 225 11.07 -5.99 -9.29
N GLN A 226 10.03 -6.39 -10.01
CA GLN A 226 9.89 -7.72 -10.58
C GLN A 226 10.43 -7.69 -12.00
N PHE A 227 11.52 -8.41 -12.25
CA PHE A 227 12.03 -8.62 -13.61
C PHE A 227 10.99 -9.35 -14.46
N ILE A 228 10.70 -8.80 -15.63
CA ILE A 228 9.85 -9.41 -16.65
C ILE A 228 10.76 -9.88 -17.79
N PRO A 229 10.86 -11.20 -18.06
CA PRO A 229 11.73 -11.77 -19.09
C PRO A 229 11.41 -11.35 -20.52
#